data_AF-A0AA38BY31-F1
#
_entry.id   AF-A0AA38BY31-F1
#
_cell.length_a   1.000
_cell.length_b   1.000
_cell.length_c   1.000
_cell.angle_alpha   90.00
_cell.angle_beta   90.00
_cell.angle_gamma   90.00
#
_symmetry.space_group_name_H-M   'P 1'
#
loop_
_entity.id
_entity.type
_entity.pdbx_description
1 polymer ?
#
loop_
_entity_poly.entity_id
_entity_poly.type
_entity_poly.pdbx_seq_one_letter_code
_entity_poly.pdbx_strand_id
1 'polypeptide(L)'
;MLFSMLQPGAKIVYSKYVGTEIDFHGVDHLLVKEDDIIGILETDDIKDLKPLYDQVLIKVQEAEQKTAGGILLTQSAKEKPSIGTVVAVGAGALDEEGKTKPMPVTLGNTVLFSKFAGNNFKSVDGSDYVTLRVSDVLAILS
;
A
#
# COMPACT_ATOMS: atom_id res chain seq x y z
N MET A 1 2.49 15.61 -22.71
CA MET A 1 2.58 14.14 -22.89
C MET A 1 2.62 13.54 -21.50
N LEU A 2 1.62 12.75 -21.13
CA LEU A 2 1.65 11.98 -19.89
C LEU A 2 2.68 10.86 -20.10
N PHE A 3 3.81 10.89 -19.41
CA PHE A 3 4.67 9.71 -19.36
C PHE A 3 3.92 8.65 -18.57
N SER A 4 3.63 7.49 -19.18
CA SER A 4 3.13 6.35 -18.41
C SER A 4 4.21 5.96 -17.41
N MET A 5 3.84 5.90 -16.13
CA MET A 5 4.74 5.49 -15.06
C MET A 5 5.18 4.03 -15.24
N LEU A 6 4.43 3.25 -16.02
CA LEU A 6 4.68 1.85 -16.32
C LEU A 6 5.44 1.71 -17.63
N GLN A 7 6.46 0.86 -17.62
CA GLN A 7 7.26 0.51 -18.78
C GLN A 7 7.22 -1.00 -19.00
N PRO A 8 7.24 -1.49 -20.25
CA PRO A 8 7.32 -2.92 -20.52
C PRO A 8 8.48 -3.57 -19.76
N GLY A 9 8.21 -4.70 -19.09
CA GLY A 9 9.18 -5.43 -18.27
C GLY A 9 9.29 -4.98 -16.81
N ALA A 10 8.55 -3.93 -16.39
CA ALA A 10 8.47 -3.56 -14.98
C ALA A 10 7.81 -4.67 -14.14
N LYS A 11 8.38 -4.96 -12.97
CA LYS A 11 7.73 -5.78 -11.95
C LYS A 11 6.71 -4.90 -11.21
N ILE A 12 5.46 -5.34 -11.16
CA ILE A 12 4.37 -4.57 -10.56
C ILE A 12 3.72 -5.33 -9.41
N VAL A 13 3.11 -4.58 -8.50
CA VAL A 13 2.17 -5.08 -7.50
C VAL A 13 0.80 -4.53 -7.85
N TYR A 14 -0.22 -5.37 -7.85
CA TYR A 14 -1.60 -4.99 -8.12
C TYR A 14 -2.53 -5.53 -7.02
N SER A 15 -3.71 -4.93 -6.90
CA SER A 15 -4.68 -5.29 -5.87
C SER A 15 -5.13 -6.75 -6.03
N LYS A 16 -5.32 -7.44 -4.91
CA LYS A 16 -5.79 -8.83 -4.95
C LYS A 16 -7.20 -8.88 -5.54
N TYR A 17 -7.47 -9.88 -6.37
CA TYR A 17 -8.79 -10.17 -6.97
C TYR A 17 -9.30 -9.17 -8.02
N VAL A 18 -8.43 -8.33 -8.57
CA VAL A 18 -8.76 -7.46 -9.70
C VAL A 18 -8.25 -8.05 -11.01
N GLY A 19 -8.80 -7.55 -12.11
CA GLY A 19 -8.40 -7.89 -13.47
C GLY A 19 -9.32 -8.89 -14.16
N THR A 20 -9.02 -9.16 -15.42
CA THR A 20 -9.75 -10.11 -16.28
C THR A 20 -8.75 -11.10 -16.85
N GLU A 21 -8.93 -12.38 -16.54
CA GLU A 21 -8.15 -13.46 -17.13
C GLU A 21 -8.57 -13.64 -18.59
N ILE A 22 -7.59 -13.71 -19.49
CA ILE A 22 -7.79 -13.93 -20.92
C ILE A 22 -6.80 -14.99 -21.41
N ASP A 23 -7.30 -15.99 -22.15
CA ASP A 23 -6.45 -16.85 -22.97
C ASP A 23 -6.31 -16.18 -24.34
N PHE A 24 -5.07 -15.97 -24.78
CA PHE A 24 -4.79 -15.59 -26.15
C PHE A 24 -3.73 -16.52 -26.73
N HIS A 25 -4.16 -17.39 -27.65
CA HIS A 25 -3.32 -18.40 -28.29
C HIS A 25 -2.66 -19.39 -27.31
N GLY A 26 -3.38 -19.81 -26.28
CA GLY A 26 -2.89 -20.76 -25.27
C GLY A 26 -1.90 -20.15 -24.29
N VAL A 27 -1.84 -18.81 -24.23
CA VAL A 27 -1.09 -18.06 -23.24
C VAL A 27 -2.09 -17.31 -22.37
N ASP A 28 -2.10 -17.65 -21.08
CA ASP A 28 -2.91 -16.96 -20.07
C ASP A 28 -2.31 -15.58 -19.79
N HIS A 29 -3.15 -14.56 -19.87
CA HIS A 29 -2.83 -13.20 -19.49
C HIS A 29 -3.84 -12.69 -18.47
N LEU A 30 -3.40 -11.74 -17.63
CA LEU A 30 -4.27 -11.01 -16.73
C LEU A 30 -4.30 -9.54 -17.16
N LEU A 31 -5.45 -9.08 -17.63
CA LEU A 31 -5.67 -7.67 -17.93
C LEU A 31 -5.98 -6.92 -16.62
N VAL A 32 -5.11 -6.01 -16.21
CA VAL A 32 -5.27 -5.21 -14.99
C VAL A 32 -5.44 -3.73 -15.38
N LYS A 33 -6.38 -3.02 -14.76
CA LYS A 33 -6.52 -1.57 -14.95
C LYS A 33 -5.36 -0.85 -14.27
N GLU A 34 -4.93 0.26 -14.86
CA GLU A 34 -3.82 1.05 -14.31
C GLU A 34 -4.09 1.49 -12.85
N ASP A 35 -5.34 1.85 -12.54
CA ASP A 35 -5.79 2.24 -11.18
C ASP A 35 -5.73 1.13 -10.14
N ASP A 36 -5.70 -0.14 -10.58
CA ASP A 36 -5.59 -1.31 -9.72
C ASP A 36 -4.13 -1.70 -9.45
N ILE A 37 -3.18 -1.07 -10.15
CA ILE A 37 -1.74 -1.24 -9.94
C ILE A 37 -1.33 -0.37 -8.76
N ILE A 38 -0.78 -1.02 -7.74
CA ILE A 38 -0.40 -0.42 -6.47
C ILE A 38 0.96 0.27 -6.59
N GLY A 39 1.90 -0.35 -7.29
CA GLY A 39 3.29 0.09 -7.28
C GLY A 39 4.18 -0.70 -8.23
N ILE A 40 5.39 -0.17 -8.41
CA ILE A 40 6.48 -0.82 -9.14
C ILE A 40 7.49 -1.34 -8.13
N LEU A 41 7.90 -2.59 -8.28
CA LEU A 41 8.96 -3.21 -7.48
C LEU A 41 10.30 -3.04 -8.18
N GLU A 42 11.24 -2.38 -7.50
CA GLU A 42 12.63 -2.27 -7.99
C GLU A 42 13.43 -3.55 -7.73
N THR A 43 13.08 -4.27 -6.65
CA THR A 43 13.67 -5.54 -6.24
C THR A 43 12.58 -6.55 -5.92
N ASP A 44 12.92 -7.74 -5.43
CA ASP A 44 11.94 -8.75 -5.00
C ASP A 44 11.45 -8.55 -3.54
N ASP A 45 11.80 -7.44 -2.87
CA ASP A 45 11.39 -7.12 -1.50
C ASP A 45 10.39 -5.95 -1.46
N ILE A 46 9.30 -6.09 -0.68
CA ILE A 46 8.21 -5.11 -0.65
C ILE A 46 8.64 -3.73 -0.13
N LYS A 47 9.68 -3.66 0.70
CA LYS A 47 10.20 -2.38 1.22
C LYS A 47 10.71 -1.45 0.10
N ASP A 48 11.06 -2.03 -1.06
CA ASP A 48 11.56 -1.31 -2.23
C ASP A 48 10.43 -0.99 -3.23
N LEU A 49 9.17 -1.17 -2.83
CA LEU A 49 8.02 -0.80 -3.64
C LEU A 49 7.95 0.73 -3.80
N LYS A 50 7.84 1.18 -5.04
CA LYS A 50 7.48 2.55 -5.41
C LYS A 50 5.98 2.64 -5.65
N PRO A 51 5.20 3.21 -4.72
CA PRO A 51 3.75 3.29 -4.88
C PRO A 51 3.39 4.19 -6.07
N LEU A 52 2.32 3.86 -6.78
CA LEU A 52 1.76 4.68 -7.85
C LEU A 52 0.59 5.51 -7.34
N TYR A 53 0.34 6.64 -8.00
CA TYR A 53 -0.79 7.53 -7.70
C TYR A 53 -0.90 7.90 -6.21
N ASP A 54 -2.07 7.74 -5.61
CA ASP A 54 -2.40 8.02 -4.22
C ASP A 54 -2.08 6.87 -3.26
N GLN A 55 -1.33 5.86 -3.69
CA GLN A 55 -0.91 4.76 -2.83
C GLN A 55 0.20 5.20 -1.86
N VAL A 56 0.19 4.61 -0.67
CA VAL A 56 1.17 4.82 0.39
C VAL A 56 1.64 3.45 0.88
N LEU A 57 2.95 3.27 1.03
CA LEU A 57 3.52 2.10 1.70
C LEU A 57 3.82 2.47 3.15
N ILE A 58 3.33 1.65 4.07
CA ILE A 58 3.47 1.84 5.51
C ILE A 58 4.12 0.59 6.11
N LYS A 59 5.19 0.78 6.88
CA LYS A 59 5.73 -0.26 7.78
C LYS A 59 4.84 -0.31 9.03
N VAL A 60 4.18 -1.43 9.25
CA VAL A 60 3.23 -1.59 10.37
C VAL A 60 4.02 -1.69 11.67
N GLN A 61 3.60 -0.94 12.70
CA GLN A 61 4.17 -1.10 14.03
C GLN A 61 3.57 -2.36 14.66
N GLU A 62 4.40 -3.16 15.32
CA GLU A 62 3.91 -4.32 16.07
C GLU A 62 2.96 -3.85 17.17
N ALA A 63 1.76 -4.44 17.21
CA ALA A 63 0.83 -4.16 18.29
C ALA A 63 1.39 -4.72 19.61
N GLU A 64 1.45 -3.89 20.65
CA GLU A 64 1.75 -4.35 22.01
C GLU A 64 0.74 -5.44 22.42
N GLN A 65 1.16 -6.70 22.42
CA GLN A 65 0.27 -7.82 22.74
C GLN A 65 -0.05 -7.92 24.24
N LYS A 66 0.69 -7.19 25.08
CA LYS A 66 0.51 -7.12 26.52
C LYS A 66 0.56 -5.66 26.95
N THR A 67 -0.43 -5.25 27.75
CA THR A 67 -0.37 -3.96 28.44
C THR A 67 0.70 -3.99 29.54
N ALA A 68 1.10 -2.82 30.06
CA ALA A 68 2.04 -2.70 31.17
C ALA A 68 1.67 -3.54 32.43
N GLY A 69 0.39 -3.94 32.56
CA GLY A 69 -0.10 -4.82 33.64
C GLY A 69 -0.12 -6.32 33.31
N GLY A 70 0.41 -6.76 32.17
CA GLY A 70 0.49 -8.19 31.81
C GLY A 70 -0.81 -8.80 31.26
N ILE A 71 -1.85 -8.00 31.00
CA ILE A 71 -3.13 -8.47 30.46
C ILE A 71 -3.00 -8.68 28.95
N LEU A 72 -3.36 -9.87 28.48
CA LEU A 72 -3.49 -10.17 27.05
C LEU A 72 -4.71 -9.44 26.48
N LEU A 73 -4.52 -8.71 25.40
CA LEU A 73 -5.58 -7.96 24.75
C LEU A 73 -6.66 -8.90 24.17
N THR A 74 -7.94 -8.56 24.41
CA THR A 74 -9.11 -9.34 23.94
C THR A 74 -9.42 -9.06 22.46
N GLN A 75 -10.40 -9.78 21.88
CA GLN A 75 -10.79 -9.63 20.48
C GLN A 75 -11.16 -8.20 20.07
N SER A 76 -11.67 -7.35 20.98
CA SER A 76 -11.99 -5.94 20.68
C SER A 76 -10.76 -5.10 20.32
N ALA A 77 -9.55 -5.48 20.74
CA ALA A 77 -8.32 -4.86 20.26
C ALA A 77 -8.05 -5.16 18.78
N LYS A 78 -8.67 -6.22 18.22
CA LYS A 78 -8.52 -6.58 16.82
C LYS A 78 -9.28 -5.65 15.88
N GLU A 79 -10.20 -4.83 16.36
CA GLU A 79 -10.98 -3.89 15.53
C GLU A 79 -10.42 -2.46 15.55
N LYS A 80 -9.42 -2.17 16.39
CA LYS A 80 -8.81 -0.85 16.45
C LYS A 80 -8.04 -0.52 15.17
N PRO A 81 -8.00 0.76 14.75
CA PRO A 81 -7.11 1.22 13.70
C PRO A 81 -5.65 0.84 14.00
N SER A 82 -4.88 0.59 12.95
CA SER A 82 -3.47 0.22 13.05
C SER A 82 -2.58 1.47 13.00
N ILE A 83 -1.41 1.37 13.61
CA ILE A 83 -0.39 2.43 13.59
C ILE A 83 0.80 1.92 12.77
N GLY A 84 1.42 2.82 12.01
CA GLY A 84 2.59 2.48 11.21
C GLY A 84 3.37 3.72 10.80
N THR A 85 4.55 3.50 10.23
CA THR A 85 5.41 4.56 9.69
C THR A 85 5.37 4.55 8.17
N VAL A 86 5.14 5.71 7.55
CA VAL A 86 5.17 5.87 6.11
C VAL A 86 6.60 5.68 5.61
N VAL A 87 6.80 4.73 4.68
CA VAL A 87 8.12 4.40 4.12
C VAL A 87 8.22 4.70 2.62
N ALA A 88 7.09 4.90 1.93
CA ALA A 88 7.07 5.43 0.57
C ALA A 88 5.71 6.06 0.27
N VAL A 89 5.69 7.05 -0.61
CA VAL A 89 4.47 7.71 -1.09
C VAL A 89 4.48 7.75 -2.61
N GLY A 90 3.31 7.55 -3.21
CA GLY A 90 3.12 7.79 -4.63
C GLY A 90 3.08 9.27 -4.98
N ALA A 91 2.92 9.57 -6.28
CA ALA A 91 2.91 10.94 -6.79
C ALA A 91 1.64 11.74 -6.42
N GLY A 92 0.58 11.07 -5.98
CA GLY A 92 -0.73 11.64 -5.72
C GLY A 92 -1.81 11.21 -6.70
N ALA A 93 -3.08 11.35 -6.28
CA ALA A 93 -4.24 11.16 -7.15
C ALA A 93 -4.22 12.17 -8.29
N LEU A 94 -4.65 11.75 -9.48
CA LEU A 94 -4.88 12.67 -10.58
C LEU A 94 -6.22 13.38 -10.40
N ASP A 95 -6.28 14.67 -10.71
CA ASP A 95 -7.53 15.40 -10.87
C ASP A 95 -8.13 15.21 -12.27
N GLU A 96 -9.28 15.84 -12.53
CA GLU A 96 -9.99 15.76 -13.81
C GLU A 96 -9.17 16.34 -14.98
N GLU A 97 -8.17 17.18 -14.69
CA GLU A 97 -7.24 17.77 -15.66
C GLU A 97 -5.96 16.93 -15.83
N GLY A 98 -5.82 15.82 -15.10
CA GLY A 98 -4.65 14.96 -15.11
C GLY A 98 -3.46 15.50 -14.31
N LYS A 99 -3.66 16.48 -13.42
CA LYS A 99 -2.62 16.98 -12.51
C LYS A 99 -2.63 16.18 -11.21
N THR A 100 -1.45 15.97 -10.64
CA THR A 100 -1.28 15.27 -9.37
C THR A 100 -1.67 16.15 -8.20
N LYS A 101 -2.57 15.67 -7.34
CA LYS A 101 -2.86 16.25 -6.03
C LYS A 101 -1.77 15.85 -5.04
N PRO A 102 -1.13 16.81 -4.34
CA PRO A 102 -0.09 16.49 -3.36
C PRO A 102 -0.55 15.50 -2.29
N MET A 103 0.34 14.58 -1.91
CA MET A 103 0.09 13.66 -0.81
C MET A 103 0.10 14.41 0.52
N PRO A 104 -0.90 14.24 1.40
CA PRO A 104 -0.92 14.85 2.73
C PRO A 104 0.06 14.20 3.71
N VAL A 105 0.65 13.06 3.35
CA VAL A 105 1.64 12.32 4.14
C VAL A 105 3.00 12.34 3.46
N THR A 106 4.06 12.22 4.26
CA THR A 106 5.45 12.19 3.81
C THR A 106 6.22 11.06 4.48
N LEU A 107 7.39 10.73 3.92
CA LEU A 107 8.30 9.72 4.47
C LEU A 107 8.58 9.98 5.95
N GLY A 108 8.47 8.94 6.78
CA GLY A 108 8.74 8.99 8.22
C GLY A 108 7.56 9.46 9.08
N ASN A 109 6.45 9.91 8.49
CA ASN A 109 5.25 10.19 9.28
C ASN A 109 4.75 8.91 9.96
N THR A 110 4.41 9.02 11.25
CA THR A 110 3.64 7.98 11.93
C THR A 110 2.17 8.24 11.67
N VAL A 111 1.43 7.24 11.23
CA VAL A 111 0.03 7.37 10.80
C VAL A 111 -0.85 6.33 11.48
N LEU A 112 -2.10 6.74 11.73
CA LEU A 112 -3.19 5.86 12.10
C LEU A 112 -4.00 5.55 10.84
N PHE A 113 -4.30 4.27 10.57
CA PHE A 113 -5.04 3.86 9.38
C PHE A 113 -6.00 2.70 9.67
N SER A 114 -7.01 2.53 8.80
CA SER A 114 -7.99 1.45 8.94
C SER A 114 -7.32 0.08 8.80
N LYS A 115 -7.52 -0.81 9.78
CA LYS A 115 -6.90 -2.15 9.78
C LYS A 115 -7.35 -3.05 8.62
N PHE A 116 -8.55 -2.82 8.11
CA PHE A 116 -9.14 -3.63 7.04
C PHE A 116 -8.96 -3.02 5.65
N ALA A 117 -8.29 -1.87 5.57
CA ALA A 117 -7.96 -1.25 4.30
C ALA A 117 -6.64 -1.80 3.75
N GLY A 118 -6.48 -1.68 2.43
CA GLY A 118 -5.22 -1.95 1.76
C GLY A 118 -4.87 -3.43 1.56
N ASN A 119 -3.60 -3.64 1.22
CA ASN A 119 -3.02 -4.95 0.93
C ASN A 119 -1.84 -5.18 1.88
N ASN A 120 -1.84 -6.31 2.58
CA ASN A 120 -0.80 -6.66 3.55
C ASN A 120 0.30 -7.47 2.89
N PHE A 121 1.54 -7.18 3.26
CA PHE A 121 2.73 -7.81 2.73
C PHE A 121 3.71 -8.12 3.87
N LYS A 122 4.51 -9.16 3.67
CA LYS A 122 5.63 -9.49 4.55
C LYS A 122 6.92 -9.29 3.78
N SER A 123 7.82 -8.49 4.35
CA SER A 123 9.15 -8.25 3.81
C SER A 123 10.06 -9.47 4.02
N VAL A 124 11.17 -9.52 3.29
CA VAL A 124 12.18 -10.60 3.40
C VAL A 124 12.75 -10.69 4.83
N ASP A 125 12.86 -9.55 5.50
CA ASP A 125 13.30 -9.46 6.90
C ASP A 125 12.23 -9.87 7.93
N GLY A 126 11.03 -10.23 7.48
CA GLY A 126 9.90 -10.61 8.31
C GLY A 126 9.05 -9.45 8.83
N SER A 127 9.43 -8.19 8.57
CA SER A 127 8.63 -7.01 8.92
C SER A 127 7.30 -6.98 8.15
N ASP A 128 6.24 -6.50 8.79
CA ASP A 128 4.93 -6.35 8.15
C ASP A 128 4.79 -4.96 7.50
N TYR A 129 4.28 -4.95 6.28
CA TYR A 129 3.98 -3.75 5.50
C TYR A 129 2.54 -3.78 5.01
N VAL A 130 1.97 -2.60 4.79
CA VAL A 130 0.67 -2.43 4.15
C VAL A 130 0.75 -1.35 3.08
N THR A 131 0.09 -1.58 1.95
CA THR A 131 -0.17 -0.53 0.96
C THR A 131 -1.65 -0.16 1.01
N LEU A 132 -1.95 1.13 1.05
CA LEU A 132 -3.33 1.63 1.00
C LEU A 132 -3.38 2.97 0.27
N ARG A 133 -4.58 3.37 -0.17
CA ARG A 133 -4.79 4.72 -0.68
C ARG A 133 -4.69 5.71 0.47
N VAL A 134 -4.17 6.91 0.21
CA VAL A 134 -4.01 7.93 1.24
C VAL A 134 -5.33 8.35 1.89
N SER A 135 -6.46 8.14 1.23
CA SER A 135 -7.80 8.34 1.81
C SER A 135 -8.12 7.40 2.98
N ASP A 136 -7.42 6.27 3.08
CA ASP A 136 -7.58 5.31 4.19
C ASP A 136 -6.68 5.63 5.39
N VAL A 137 -5.81 6.66 5.27
CA VAL A 137 -5.07 7.24 6.39
C VAL A 137 -6.02 8.12 7.20
N LEU A 138 -6.22 7.75 8.47
CA LEU A 138 -7.17 8.42 9.36
C LEU A 138 -6.56 9.65 10.05
N ALA A 139 -5.27 9.57 10.41
CA ALA A 139 -4.56 10.67 11.06
C ALA A 139 -3.04 10.54 10.91
N ILE A 140 -2.34 11.68 10.96
CA ILE A 140 -0.89 11.76 11.17
C ILE A 140 -0.67 12.01 12.68
N LEU A 141 0.18 11.20 13.30
CA LEU A 141 0.53 11.28 14.71
C LEU A 141 1.84 12.06 14.88
N SER A 142 1.88 12.94 15.88
CA SER A 142 3.01 13.83 16.22
C SER A 142 3.81 13.31 17.40
#